data_AF-A0A7S2UJZ2-F1
#
_entry.id   AF-A0A7S2UJZ2-F1
#
_cell.length_a   1.000
_cell.length_b   1.000
_cell.length_c   1.000
_cell.angle_alpha   90.00
_cell.angle_beta   90.00
_cell.angle_gamma   90.00
#
_symmetry.space_group_name_H-M   'P 1'
#
loop_
_entity.id
_entity.type
_entity.pdbx_description
1 polymer ?
#
loop_
_entity_poly.entity_id
_entity_poly.type
_entity_poly.pdbx_seq_one_letter_code
_entity_poly.pdbx_strand_id
1 'polypeptide(L)'
;MDRFFFEPFSSSLSSAETLDDNEDHELIADIQQYYDIICRTVEIAFISHHPNPLEVMWVNPHTLIRQFEEPLEYGERNTVTMSATLGDEYVVVDTETLEDIVSYTVEFDAFIVIGEMEDPGKPRRVRDWIEGAHHSEWERHGNVKRSFTPLGFHLGRLPDDVWGSIQAFYYNNEDHKAREEFEEAYINWWEAPPYVIVPPMELKQHWQDQILPLVEKWTGVELESTDIYGMRRYEKGARLLSHVDREETHAASLIINVAQHDATDPWPVEVYDHA
;
A
#
# COMPACT_ATOMS: atom_id res chain seq x y z
N MET A 1 34.49 16.16 -6.23
CA MET A 1 33.19 16.80 -5.94
C MET A 1 32.58 16.96 -7.31
N ASP A 2 31.98 15.88 -7.80
CA ASP A 2 31.87 15.64 -9.23
C ASP A 2 30.46 16.00 -9.66
N ARG A 3 30.37 17.01 -10.52
CA ARG A 3 29.12 17.51 -11.11
C ARG A 3 29.02 16.95 -12.52
N PHE A 4 27.97 16.18 -12.79
CA PHE A 4 27.56 15.82 -14.14
C PHE A 4 26.71 16.96 -14.72
N PHE A 5 27.09 17.45 -15.89
CA PHE A 5 26.30 18.34 -16.72
C PHE A 5 25.71 17.51 -17.87
N PHE A 6 24.40 17.62 -18.10
CA PHE A 6 23.78 17.16 -19.35
C PHE A 6 23.94 18.26 -20.40
N GLU A 7 24.49 17.93 -21.57
CA GLU A 7 24.40 18.80 -22.74
C GLU A 7 23.00 18.66 -23.38
N PRO A 8 22.39 19.75 -23.85
CA PRO A 8 21.13 19.69 -24.56
C PRO A 8 21.31 19.05 -25.94
N PHE A 9 20.39 18.16 -26.28
CA PHE A 9 20.30 17.45 -27.54
C PHE A 9 20.38 18.43 -28.73
N SER A 10 21.47 18.36 -29.50
CA SER A 10 21.67 19.13 -30.73
C SER A 10 21.01 18.41 -31.90
N SER A 11 19.90 18.94 -32.42
CA SER A 11 19.29 18.44 -33.66
C SER A 11 20.07 18.92 -34.89
N SER A 12 20.97 18.08 -35.41
CA SER A 12 21.37 18.17 -36.81
C SER A 12 20.55 17.18 -37.62
N LEU A 13 19.44 17.66 -38.20
CA LEU A 13 18.68 16.92 -39.21
C LEU A 13 19.52 16.84 -40.49
N SER A 14 20.04 15.66 -40.83
CA SER A 14 20.52 15.34 -42.17
C SER A 14 19.54 14.42 -42.88
N SER A 15 19.06 14.88 -44.03
CA SER A 15 18.36 14.12 -45.09
C SER A 15 17.21 13.22 -44.63
N ALA A 16 15.99 13.72 -44.74
CA ALA A 16 14.79 12.90 -44.75
C ALA A 16 14.81 11.94 -45.94
N GLU A 17 15.03 10.66 -45.67
CA GLU A 17 14.54 9.59 -46.53
C GLU A 17 13.01 9.62 -46.41
N THR A 18 12.32 9.66 -47.55
CA THR A 18 10.86 9.53 -47.61
C THR A 18 10.51 8.10 -47.21
N LEU A 19 10.18 7.93 -45.93
CA LEU A 19 9.60 6.72 -45.35
C LEU A 19 8.07 6.77 -45.54
N ASP A 20 7.44 5.61 -45.60
CA ASP A 20 6.05 5.40 -46.02
C ASP A 20 5.05 5.96 -44.99
N ASP A 21 4.22 6.94 -45.39
CA ASP A 21 3.25 7.64 -44.52
C ASP A 21 2.31 6.67 -43.76
N ASN A 22 2.08 5.46 -44.29
CA ASN A 22 1.23 4.45 -43.63
C ASN A 22 1.90 3.75 -42.43
N GLU A 23 3.21 3.48 -42.50
CA GLU A 23 3.94 2.85 -41.39
C GLU A 23 4.07 3.81 -40.20
N ASP A 24 4.21 5.11 -40.46
CA ASP A 24 4.23 6.16 -39.43
C ASP A 24 2.87 6.31 -38.74
N HIS A 25 1.77 6.18 -39.47
CA HIS A 25 0.43 6.23 -38.88
C HIS A 25 0.11 5.01 -38.01
N GLU A 26 0.51 3.80 -38.42
CA GLU A 26 0.37 2.59 -37.60
C GLU A 26 1.25 2.66 -36.35
N LEU A 27 2.52 3.09 -36.48
CA LEU A 27 3.43 3.25 -35.35
C LEU A 27 2.94 4.31 -34.35
N ILE A 28 2.40 5.44 -34.82
CA ILE A 28 1.81 6.47 -33.95
C ILE A 28 0.55 5.96 -33.26
N ALA A 29 -0.31 5.21 -33.97
CA ALA A 29 -1.48 4.59 -33.37
C ALA A 29 -1.10 3.55 -32.31
N ASP A 30 -0.06 2.76 -32.55
CA ASP A 30 0.47 1.77 -31.59
C ASP A 30 1.08 2.45 -30.37
N ILE A 31 1.82 3.55 -30.54
CA ILE A 31 2.37 4.34 -29.43
C ILE A 31 1.26 5.03 -28.64
N GLN A 32 0.22 5.54 -29.29
CA GLN A 32 -0.94 6.15 -28.63
C GLN A 32 -1.73 5.09 -27.85
N GLN A 33 -1.98 3.93 -28.45
CA GLN A 33 -2.63 2.82 -27.76
C GLN A 33 -1.79 2.32 -26.59
N TYR A 34 -0.48 2.21 -26.77
CA TYR A 34 0.46 1.85 -25.70
C TYR A 34 0.45 2.90 -24.58
N TYR A 35 0.48 4.18 -24.91
CA TYR A 35 0.41 5.27 -23.94
C TYR A 35 -0.94 5.31 -23.22
N ASP A 36 -2.04 5.15 -23.94
CA ASP A 36 -3.38 5.13 -23.36
C ASP A 36 -3.56 3.94 -22.41
N ILE A 37 -2.99 2.78 -22.72
CA ILE A 37 -3.08 1.60 -21.87
C ILE A 37 -2.10 1.72 -20.69
N ILE A 38 -0.85 2.08 -20.90
CA ILE A 38 0.17 2.02 -19.83
C ILE A 38 0.18 3.27 -18.96
N CYS A 39 -0.02 4.45 -19.53
CA CYS A 39 0.13 5.71 -18.78
C CYS A 39 -1.19 6.22 -18.18
N ARG A 40 -2.34 5.65 -18.57
CA ARG A 40 -3.65 6.04 -18.01
C ARG A 40 -4.30 4.98 -17.17
N THR A 41 -3.80 3.74 -17.18
CA THR A 41 -4.31 2.72 -16.28
C THR A 41 -3.67 2.90 -14.91
N VAL A 42 -4.50 2.94 -13.89
CA VAL A 42 -4.14 2.91 -12.47
C VAL A 42 -4.97 1.86 -11.79
N GLU A 43 -4.64 1.53 -10.54
CA GLU A 43 -5.38 0.57 -9.75
C GLU A 43 -6.11 1.29 -8.60
N ILE A 44 -7.39 0.99 -8.43
CA ILE A 44 -8.19 1.53 -7.34
C ILE A 44 -8.71 0.38 -6.48
N ALA A 45 -8.73 0.61 -5.17
CA ALA A 45 -9.25 -0.31 -4.19
C ALA A 45 -10.35 0.36 -3.37
N PHE A 46 -11.45 -0.33 -3.14
CA PHE A 46 -12.56 0.11 -2.28
C PHE A 46 -12.67 -0.83 -1.09
N ILE A 47 -12.76 -0.25 0.11
CA ILE A 47 -13.09 -0.95 1.35
C ILE A 47 -14.35 -0.32 1.95
N SER A 48 -15.27 -1.16 2.44
CA SER A 48 -16.49 -0.71 3.09
C SER A 48 -16.50 -1.05 4.58
N HIS A 49 -16.74 -0.03 5.39
CA HIS A 49 -17.23 -0.14 6.76
C HIS A 49 -18.68 0.39 6.86
N HIS A 50 -19.39 0.46 5.74
CA HIS A 50 -20.79 0.85 5.70
C HIS A 50 -21.68 -0.30 6.20
N PRO A 51 -22.74 -0.03 6.99
CA PRO A 51 -23.58 -1.08 7.57
C PRO A 51 -24.37 -1.90 6.53
N ASN A 52 -24.69 -1.30 5.39
CA ASN A 52 -25.41 -1.96 4.30
C ASN A 52 -24.44 -2.41 3.20
N PRO A 53 -24.73 -3.52 2.48
CA PRO A 53 -24.00 -3.91 1.30
C PRO A 53 -24.06 -2.81 0.23
N LEU A 54 -22.92 -2.59 -0.44
CA LEU A 54 -22.78 -1.55 -1.46
C LEU A 54 -22.51 -2.17 -2.83
N GLU A 55 -22.72 -1.39 -3.88
CA GLU A 55 -22.31 -1.73 -5.25
C GLU A 55 -21.43 -0.62 -5.82
N VAL A 56 -20.30 -1.00 -6.41
CA VAL A 56 -19.42 -0.09 -7.15
C VAL A 56 -19.92 -0.02 -8.59
N MET A 57 -20.22 1.20 -9.05
CA MET A 57 -20.78 1.47 -10.36
C MET A 57 -19.84 2.38 -11.16
N TRP A 58 -19.39 1.96 -12.34
CA TRP A 58 -18.71 2.84 -13.29
C TRP A 58 -19.72 3.74 -14.01
N VAL A 59 -19.40 5.01 -14.18
CA VAL A 59 -20.24 5.97 -14.92
C VAL A 59 -19.67 6.16 -16.32
N ASN A 60 -20.44 5.74 -17.33
CA ASN A 60 -20.00 5.95 -18.71
C ASN A 60 -19.87 7.45 -19.02
N PRO A 61 -18.69 7.95 -19.43
CA PRO A 61 -18.45 9.38 -19.57
C PRO A 61 -19.25 10.05 -20.71
N HIS A 62 -19.79 9.26 -21.65
CA HIS A 62 -20.54 9.77 -22.80
C HIS A 62 -22.06 9.72 -22.59
N THR A 63 -22.54 8.63 -21.98
CA THR A 63 -23.98 8.40 -21.81
C THR A 63 -24.47 8.72 -20.40
N LEU A 64 -23.55 8.87 -19.43
CA LEU A 64 -23.80 9.00 -17.99
C LEU A 64 -24.59 7.81 -17.40
N ILE A 65 -24.63 6.69 -18.14
CA ILE A 65 -25.25 5.45 -17.67
C ILE A 65 -24.29 4.76 -16.72
N ARG A 66 -24.82 4.36 -15.56
CA ARG A 66 -24.12 3.57 -14.56
C ARG A 66 -24.07 2.11 -14.97
N GLN A 67 -22.90 1.50 -14.87
CA GLN A 67 -22.67 0.08 -15.11
C GLN A 67 -22.16 -0.54 -13.82
N PHE A 68 -22.74 -1.68 -13.44
CA PHE A 68 -22.31 -2.42 -12.28
C PHE A 68 -20.94 -3.04 -12.55
N GLU A 69 -20.00 -2.87 -11.62
CA GLU A 69 -18.68 -3.47 -11.67
C GLU A 69 -18.59 -4.60 -10.64
N GLU A 70 -18.69 -4.27 -9.35
CA GLU A 70 -18.43 -5.21 -8.26
C GLU A 70 -19.34 -4.97 -7.06
N PRO A 71 -19.74 -6.03 -6.32
CA PRO A 71 -20.37 -5.87 -5.02
C PRO A 71 -19.30 -5.51 -3.98
N LEU A 72 -19.65 -4.67 -3.02
CA LEU A 72 -18.74 -4.22 -1.96
C LEU A 72 -19.35 -4.53 -0.59
N GLU A 73 -18.92 -5.65 -0.02
CA GLU A 73 -19.31 -6.11 1.32
C GLU A 73 -18.48 -5.45 2.43
N TYR A 74 -18.96 -5.54 3.67
CA TYR A 74 -18.29 -4.97 4.84
C TYR A 74 -16.96 -5.68 5.17
N GLY A 75 -15.96 -4.90 5.58
CA GLY A 75 -14.72 -5.36 6.23
C GLY A 75 -13.54 -5.56 5.28
N GLU A 76 -12.33 -5.58 5.86
CA GLU A 76 -11.06 -5.59 5.10
C GLU A 76 -10.92 -6.78 4.13
N ARG A 77 -11.43 -7.95 4.51
CA ARG A 77 -11.37 -9.17 3.68
C ARG A 77 -12.18 -9.09 2.40
N ASN A 78 -13.09 -8.13 2.32
CA ASN A 78 -13.96 -7.89 1.18
C ASN A 78 -13.54 -6.65 0.38
N THR A 79 -12.29 -6.19 0.55
CA THR A 79 -11.72 -5.12 -0.25
C THR A 79 -11.77 -5.51 -1.73
N VAL A 80 -12.40 -4.67 -2.53
CA VAL A 80 -12.47 -4.84 -3.99
C VAL A 80 -11.33 -4.04 -4.60
N THR A 81 -10.54 -4.66 -5.47
CA THR A 81 -9.47 -3.98 -6.22
C THR A 81 -9.68 -4.19 -7.71
N MET A 82 -9.51 -3.13 -8.50
CA MET A 82 -9.72 -3.15 -9.94
C MET A 82 -8.80 -2.16 -10.67
N SER A 83 -8.48 -2.48 -11.92
CA SER A 83 -7.88 -1.51 -12.83
C SER A 83 -8.91 -0.48 -13.27
N ALA A 84 -8.50 0.78 -13.39
CA ALA A 84 -9.32 1.89 -13.83
C ALA A 84 -8.53 2.85 -14.72
N THR A 85 -9.23 3.67 -15.51
CA THR A 85 -8.57 4.70 -16.33
C THR A 85 -8.61 6.03 -15.60
N LEU A 86 -7.52 6.80 -15.67
CA LEU A 86 -7.48 8.19 -15.23
C LEU A 86 -8.64 8.99 -15.86
N GLY A 87 -9.40 9.66 -14.99
CA GLY A 87 -10.59 10.44 -15.31
C GLY A 87 -11.90 9.65 -15.32
N ASP A 88 -11.88 8.32 -15.13
CA ASP A 88 -13.11 7.56 -14.94
C ASP A 88 -13.83 8.00 -13.65
N GLU A 89 -15.16 7.95 -13.69
CA GLU A 89 -16.00 8.22 -12.53
C GLU A 89 -16.64 6.93 -12.03
N TYR A 90 -16.54 6.70 -10.72
CA TYR A 90 -17.21 5.62 -10.02
C TYR A 90 -18.18 6.20 -8.99
N VAL A 91 -19.32 5.55 -8.84
CA VAL A 91 -20.32 5.86 -7.81
C VAL A 91 -20.56 4.60 -7.00
N VAL A 92 -20.47 4.70 -5.69
CA VAL A 92 -20.81 3.61 -4.78
C VAL A 92 -22.21 3.82 -4.25
N VAL A 93 -23.07 2.83 -4.45
CA VAL A 93 -24.51 2.90 -4.16
C VAL A 93 -24.86 1.93 -3.05
N ASP A 94 -25.68 2.37 -2.10
CA ASP A 94 -26.26 1.49 -1.09
C ASP A 94 -27.40 0.66 -1.70
N THR A 95 -27.29 -0.67 -1.60
CA THR A 95 -28.25 -1.61 -2.19
C THR A 95 -29.61 -1.60 -1.52
N GLU A 96 -29.72 -1.14 -0.28
CA GLU A 96 -30.98 -1.08 0.47
C GLU A 96 -31.71 0.24 0.25
N THR A 97 -30.99 1.36 0.37
CA THR A 97 -31.57 2.71 0.27
C THR A 97 -31.58 3.26 -1.14
N LEU A 98 -30.74 2.71 -2.03
CA LEU A 98 -30.47 3.19 -3.39
C LEU A 98 -29.85 4.59 -3.42
N GLU A 99 -29.26 5.04 -2.31
CA GLU A 99 -28.57 6.32 -2.21
C GLU A 99 -27.12 6.20 -2.71
N ASP A 100 -26.64 7.26 -3.35
CA ASP A 100 -25.23 7.40 -3.72
C ASP A 100 -24.43 7.76 -2.46
N ILE A 101 -23.58 6.85 -2.02
CA ILE A 101 -22.78 7.02 -0.80
C ILE A 101 -21.51 7.82 -1.09
N VAL A 102 -20.81 7.49 -2.18
CA VAL A 102 -19.58 8.15 -2.63
C VAL A 102 -19.58 8.27 -4.14
N SER A 103 -19.07 9.39 -4.65
CA SER A 103 -18.65 9.53 -6.04
C SER A 103 -17.15 9.83 -6.05
N TYR A 104 -16.41 9.13 -6.90
CA TYR A 104 -14.97 9.19 -6.96
C TYR A 104 -14.52 9.32 -8.42
N THR A 105 -13.64 10.28 -8.68
CA THR A 105 -12.96 10.44 -9.97
C THR A 105 -11.55 9.90 -9.85
N VAL A 106 -11.15 9.04 -10.78
CA VAL A 106 -9.85 8.37 -10.75
C VAL A 106 -8.73 9.33 -11.14
N GLU A 107 -7.87 9.66 -10.19
CA GLU A 107 -6.74 10.59 -10.41
C GLU A 107 -5.35 9.92 -10.25
N PHE A 108 -5.29 8.79 -9.55
CA PHE A 108 -4.07 8.05 -9.20
C PHE A 108 -4.42 6.66 -8.67
N ASP A 109 -3.40 5.82 -8.41
CA ASP A 109 -3.57 4.57 -7.66
C ASP A 109 -4.11 4.85 -6.26
N ALA A 110 -5.30 4.33 -5.97
CA ALA A 110 -6.09 4.82 -4.84
C ALA A 110 -6.60 3.71 -3.94
N PHE A 111 -6.72 4.04 -2.66
CA PHE A 111 -7.39 3.22 -1.65
C PHE A 111 -8.51 4.05 -1.05
N ILE A 112 -9.76 3.74 -1.38
CA ILE A 112 -10.95 4.49 -1.01
C ILE A 112 -11.67 3.77 0.12
N VAL A 113 -11.86 4.48 1.24
CA VAL A 113 -12.54 3.98 2.44
C VAL A 113 -13.95 4.54 2.51
N ILE A 114 -14.94 3.67 2.66
CA ILE A 114 -16.35 4.05 2.70
C ILE A 114 -16.94 3.72 4.06
N GLY A 115 -17.41 4.75 4.77
CA GLY A 115 -17.91 4.62 6.13
C GLY A 115 -16.78 4.54 7.17
N GLU A 116 -17.18 4.31 8.43
CA GLU A 116 -16.27 4.23 9.56
C GLU A 116 -16.52 2.94 10.33
N MET A 117 -15.45 2.24 10.70
CA MET A 117 -15.54 1.07 11.56
C MET A 117 -16.04 1.48 12.96
N GLU A 118 -17.08 0.80 13.45
CA GLU A 118 -17.56 1.00 14.82
C GLU A 118 -16.44 0.74 15.84
N ASP A 119 -16.48 1.46 16.96
CA ASP A 119 -15.51 1.22 18.03
C ASP A 119 -15.79 -0.13 18.71
N PRO A 120 -14.90 -1.14 18.60
CA PRO A 120 -15.05 -2.43 19.28
C PRO A 120 -15.11 -2.28 20.81
N GLY A 121 -14.71 -1.12 21.33
CA GLY A 121 -14.71 -0.83 22.75
C GLY A 121 -13.57 -1.54 23.47
N LYS A 122 -13.48 -1.28 24.79
CA LYS A 122 -12.36 -1.80 25.59
C LYS A 122 -12.53 -3.28 25.94
N PRO A 123 -11.55 -4.16 25.62
CA PRO A 123 -11.57 -5.54 26.07
C PRO A 123 -11.64 -5.66 27.60
N ARG A 124 -12.21 -6.76 28.09
CA ARG A 124 -12.15 -7.08 29.52
C ARG A 124 -10.78 -7.64 29.87
N ARG A 125 -10.27 -7.32 31.07
CA ARG A 125 -8.99 -7.86 31.60
C ARG A 125 -7.77 -7.56 30.69
N VAL A 126 -7.71 -6.35 30.13
CA VAL A 126 -6.59 -5.88 29.27
C VAL A 126 -5.21 -6.18 29.87
N ARG A 127 -5.03 -6.03 31.19
CA ARG A 127 -3.75 -6.31 31.84
C ARG A 127 -3.31 -7.77 31.67
N ASP A 128 -4.17 -8.70 32.06
CA ASP A 128 -3.90 -10.13 31.95
C ASP A 128 -3.64 -10.54 30.49
N TRP A 129 -4.31 -9.86 29.55
CA TRP A 129 -4.11 -10.08 28.13
C TRP A 129 -2.74 -9.60 27.62
N ILE A 130 -2.32 -8.39 28.02
CA ILE A 130 -0.99 -7.84 27.75
C ILE A 130 0.11 -8.71 28.39
N GLU A 131 -0.09 -9.14 29.63
CA GLU A 131 0.85 -10.02 30.35
C GLU A 131 1.00 -11.36 29.62
N GLY A 132 -0.11 -11.95 29.15
CA GLY A 132 -0.11 -13.16 28.34
C GLY A 132 0.67 -12.97 27.03
N ALA A 133 0.39 -11.89 26.29
CA ALA A 133 1.09 -11.59 25.04
C ALA A 133 2.60 -11.43 25.26
N HIS A 134 3.03 -10.67 26.27
CA HIS A 134 4.44 -10.54 26.62
C HIS A 134 5.10 -11.88 26.95
N HIS A 135 4.40 -12.76 27.68
CA HIS A 135 4.94 -14.07 28.01
C HIS A 135 5.14 -14.92 26.76
N SER A 136 4.15 -14.96 25.86
CA SER A 136 4.25 -15.67 24.58
C SER A 136 5.38 -15.15 23.70
N GLU A 137 5.55 -13.83 23.59
CA GLU A 137 6.65 -13.22 22.84
C GLU A 137 8.02 -13.54 23.48
N TRP A 138 8.08 -13.55 24.81
CA TRP A 138 9.28 -13.96 25.52
C TRP A 138 9.59 -15.45 25.34
N GLU A 139 8.62 -16.32 25.13
CA GLU A 139 8.93 -17.71 24.77
C GLU A 139 9.41 -17.80 23.32
N ARG A 140 8.75 -17.10 22.40
CA ARG A 140 9.07 -17.09 20.96
C ARG A 140 10.46 -16.57 20.65
N HIS A 141 10.93 -15.50 21.29
CA HIS A 141 12.29 -14.99 21.03
C HIS A 141 13.36 -16.04 21.34
N GLY A 142 13.08 -16.99 22.24
CA GLY A 142 13.97 -18.09 22.56
C GLY A 142 14.09 -19.14 21.45
N ASN A 143 13.16 -19.19 20.49
CA ASN A 143 13.15 -20.18 19.41
C ASN A 143 14.05 -19.78 18.24
N VAL A 144 14.20 -18.48 17.98
CA VAL A 144 15.04 -17.98 16.89
C VAL A 144 16.51 -18.16 17.27
N LYS A 145 17.19 -19.12 16.64
CA LYS A 145 18.59 -19.50 16.94
C LYS A 145 19.61 -19.09 15.89
N ARG A 146 19.18 -18.55 14.75
CA ARG A 146 20.06 -18.17 13.65
C ARG A 146 19.62 -16.86 13.04
N SER A 147 20.57 -15.99 12.80
CA SER A 147 20.45 -14.80 11.98
C SER A 147 21.15 -15.04 10.64
N PHE A 148 20.66 -14.40 9.57
CA PHE A 148 21.33 -14.41 8.27
C PHE A 148 22.66 -13.65 8.29
N THR A 149 22.77 -12.67 9.20
CA THR A 149 23.95 -11.81 9.35
C THR A 149 24.34 -11.68 10.82
N PRO A 150 25.60 -11.33 11.15
CA PRO A 150 26.05 -11.25 12.54
C PRO A 150 25.29 -10.29 13.46
N LEU A 151 24.56 -9.31 12.91
CA LEU A 151 23.80 -8.29 13.65
C LEU A 151 22.28 -8.54 13.64
N GLY A 152 21.78 -9.48 12.83
CA GLY A 152 20.35 -9.76 12.71
C GLY A 152 19.51 -8.70 11.98
N PHE A 153 20.00 -7.46 11.83
CA PHE A 153 19.34 -6.38 11.08
C PHE A 153 20.31 -5.55 10.25
N HIS A 154 19.77 -4.78 9.31
CA HIS A 154 20.53 -3.80 8.52
C HIS A 154 19.68 -2.56 8.26
N LEU A 155 20.31 -1.39 8.39
CA LEU A 155 19.71 -0.11 8.02
C LEU A 155 20.20 0.30 6.64
N GLY A 156 19.28 0.53 5.71
CA GLY A 156 19.60 0.90 4.33
C GLY A 156 18.67 1.97 3.78
N ARG A 157 18.92 2.36 2.54
CA ARG A 157 18.08 3.26 1.75
C ARG A 157 17.47 2.47 0.59
N LEU A 158 16.20 2.72 0.31
CA LEU A 158 15.54 2.20 -0.89
C LEU A 158 16.08 2.91 -2.15
N PRO A 159 16.02 2.26 -3.31
CA PRO A 159 16.16 2.92 -4.61
C PRO A 159 15.23 4.16 -4.71
N ASP A 160 15.71 5.21 -5.39
CA ASP A 160 15.02 6.50 -5.44
C ASP A 160 13.65 6.40 -6.13
N ASP A 161 13.50 5.52 -7.11
CA ASP A 161 12.26 5.24 -7.83
C ASP A 161 11.24 4.49 -6.97
N VAL A 162 11.64 3.43 -6.27
CA VAL A 162 10.76 2.72 -5.31
C VAL A 162 10.30 3.67 -4.22
N TRP A 163 11.23 4.43 -3.65
CA TRP A 163 10.92 5.40 -2.61
C TRP A 163 9.97 6.49 -3.11
N GLY A 164 10.23 7.04 -4.30
CA GLY A 164 9.36 8.03 -4.92
C GLY A 164 7.95 7.51 -5.16
N SER A 165 7.81 6.26 -5.63
CA SER A 165 6.51 5.60 -5.83
C SER A 165 5.75 5.41 -4.51
N ILE A 166 6.41 4.92 -3.46
CA ILE A 166 5.82 4.78 -2.11
C ILE A 166 5.35 6.13 -1.57
N GLN A 167 6.17 7.17 -1.70
CA GLN A 167 5.79 8.52 -1.24
C GLN A 167 4.63 9.11 -2.03
N ALA A 168 4.63 8.95 -3.36
CA ALA A 168 3.54 9.43 -4.21
C ALA A 168 2.21 8.77 -3.82
N PHE A 169 2.20 7.45 -3.66
CA PHE A 169 1.01 6.74 -3.19
C PHE A 169 0.56 7.21 -1.81
N TYR A 170 1.49 7.34 -0.85
CA TYR A 170 1.16 7.81 0.49
C TYR A 170 0.51 9.19 0.49
N TYR A 171 1.13 10.18 -0.15
CA TYR A 171 0.61 11.56 -0.13
C TYR A 171 -0.69 11.73 -0.93
N ASN A 172 -0.93 10.88 -1.93
CA ASN A 172 -2.21 10.86 -2.63
C ASN A 172 -3.34 10.21 -1.82
N ASN A 173 -3.01 9.37 -0.82
CA ASN A 173 -3.97 8.57 -0.07
C ASN A 173 -3.95 8.79 1.45
N GLU A 174 -3.18 9.76 1.97
CA GLU A 174 -2.98 9.91 3.42
C GLU A 174 -4.26 10.21 4.21
N ASP A 175 -5.23 10.82 3.53
CA ASP A 175 -6.56 11.12 4.05
C ASP A 175 -7.54 9.95 3.88
N HIS A 176 -7.24 8.96 3.03
CA HIS A 176 -8.04 7.75 2.82
C HIS A 176 -7.56 6.57 3.66
N LYS A 177 -7.39 6.80 4.96
CA LYS A 177 -6.95 5.76 5.90
C LYS A 177 -8.14 4.98 6.47
N ALA A 178 -8.04 3.65 6.50
CA ALA A 178 -9.02 2.78 7.15
C ALA A 178 -8.57 2.52 8.59
N ARG A 179 -9.49 2.39 9.54
CA ARG A 179 -9.16 1.82 10.87
C ARG A 179 -8.80 0.35 10.66
N GLU A 180 -7.64 -0.08 11.13
CA GLU A 180 -7.17 -1.47 10.95
C GLU A 180 -7.90 -2.39 11.94
N GLU A 181 -8.41 -3.52 11.44
CA GLU A 181 -9.05 -4.56 12.24
C GLU A 181 -8.00 -5.34 13.06
N PHE A 182 -7.98 -5.15 14.38
CA PHE A 182 -7.06 -5.85 15.27
C PHE A 182 -7.77 -6.72 16.31
N GLU A 183 -7.28 -7.94 16.44
CA GLU A 183 -7.70 -8.88 17.47
C GLU A 183 -6.62 -9.13 18.53
N GLU A 184 -5.38 -8.65 18.33
CA GLU A 184 -4.22 -8.96 19.16
C GLU A 184 -3.84 -7.82 20.11
N ALA A 185 -3.13 -8.14 21.21
CA ALA A 185 -2.76 -7.17 22.25
C ALA A 185 -1.48 -6.39 21.94
N TYR A 186 -0.84 -6.63 20.79
CA TYR A 186 0.44 -6.01 20.46
C TYR A 186 0.32 -4.51 20.23
N ILE A 187 -0.85 -4.06 19.80
CA ILE A 187 -1.18 -2.64 19.65
C ILE A 187 -2.32 -2.33 20.62
N ASN A 188 -2.26 -1.17 21.26
CA ASN A 188 -3.30 -0.69 22.16
C ASN A 188 -4.51 -0.09 21.40
N TRP A 189 -5.06 -0.82 20.44
CA TRP A 189 -6.13 -0.38 19.54
C TRP A 189 -7.42 0.07 20.25
N TRP A 190 -7.62 -0.37 21.51
CA TRP A 190 -8.74 0.03 22.37
C TRP A 190 -8.54 1.40 23.06
N GLU A 191 -7.34 1.97 22.97
CA GLU A 191 -6.96 3.27 23.54
C GLU A 191 -6.57 4.27 22.46
N ALA A 192 -5.87 3.81 21.43
CA ALA A 192 -5.50 4.60 20.26
C ALA A 192 -5.68 3.73 19.00
N PRO A 193 -6.65 4.04 18.12
CA PRO A 193 -6.91 3.22 16.95
C PRO A 193 -5.71 3.28 15.99
N PRO A 194 -5.24 2.13 15.48
CA PRO A 194 -4.34 2.09 14.35
C PRO A 194 -5.13 2.32 13.06
N TYR A 195 -4.47 2.96 12.09
CA TYR A 195 -5.01 3.12 10.75
C TYR A 195 -4.07 2.50 9.72
N VAL A 196 -4.62 2.09 8.58
CA VAL A 196 -3.88 1.51 7.47
C VAL A 196 -4.29 2.18 6.16
N ILE A 197 -3.31 2.38 5.27
CA ILE A 197 -3.51 2.71 3.87
C ILE A 197 -2.92 1.56 3.08
N VAL A 198 -3.77 0.82 2.37
CA VAL A 198 -3.35 -0.41 1.68
C VAL A 198 -3.08 -0.07 0.22
N PRO A 199 -1.84 -0.26 -0.28
CA PRO A 199 -1.59 -0.15 -1.71
C PRO A 199 -2.39 -1.22 -2.47
N PRO A 200 -2.97 -0.86 -3.62
CA PRO A 200 -3.57 -1.81 -4.55
C PRO A 200 -2.58 -2.92 -4.96
N MET A 201 -3.12 -4.06 -5.41
CA MET A 201 -2.39 -5.33 -5.52
C MET A 201 -1.23 -5.29 -6.52
N GLU A 202 -1.42 -4.70 -7.70
CA GLU A 202 -0.39 -4.58 -8.73
C GLU A 202 0.71 -3.61 -8.29
N LEU A 203 0.34 -2.47 -7.70
CA LEU A 203 1.32 -1.50 -7.16
C LEU A 203 2.15 -2.13 -6.04
N LYS A 204 1.49 -2.89 -5.17
CA LYS A 204 2.13 -3.66 -4.10
C LYS A 204 3.10 -4.71 -4.65
N GLN A 205 2.70 -5.46 -5.67
CA GLN A 205 3.58 -6.42 -6.34
C GLN A 205 4.80 -5.73 -6.96
N HIS A 206 4.58 -4.60 -7.62
CA HIS A 206 5.66 -3.81 -8.21
C HIS A 206 6.72 -3.41 -7.17
N TRP A 207 6.30 -2.97 -5.98
CA TRP A 207 7.23 -2.66 -4.90
C TRP A 207 7.95 -3.90 -4.38
N GLN A 208 7.24 -5.03 -4.20
CA GLN A 208 7.85 -6.29 -3.75
C GLN A 208 8.95 -6.75 -4.70
N ASP A 209 8.70 -6.74 -6.01
CA ASP A 209 9.65 -7.19 -7.03
C ASP A 209 10.95 -6.39 -7.00
N GLN A 210 10.88 -5.10 -6.67
CA GLN A 210 12.06 -4.24 -6.56
C GLN A 210 12.78 -4.36 -5.20
N ILE A 211 12.02 -4.65 -4.13
CA ILE A 211 12.55 -4.78 -2.77
C ILE A 211 13.21 -6.14 -2.55
N LEU A 212 12.64 -7.22 -3.09
CA LEU A 212 13.09 -8.60 -2.86
C LEU A 212 14.59 -8.79 -3.13
N PRO A 213 15.16 -8.33 -4.26
CA PRO A 213 16.60 -8.48 -4.52
C PRO A 213 17.50 -7.76 -3.51
N LEU A 214 16.99 -6.69 -2.87
CA LEU A 214 17.74 -5.96 -1.83
C LEU A 214 17.81 -6.79 -0.54
N VAL A 215 16.71 -7.45 -0.18
CA VAL A 215 16.62 -8.32 0.99
C VAL A 215 17.46 -9.57 0.78
N GLU A 216 17.34 -10.23 -0.37
CA GLU A 216 18.15 -11.41 -0.72
C GLU A 216 19.66 -11.11 -0.73
N LYS A 217 20.05 -9.93 -1.23
CA LYS A 217 21.44 -9.48 -1.18
C LYS A 217 21.94 -9.32 0.25
N TRP A 218 21.08 -8.86 1.16
CA TRP A 218 21.43 -8.70 2.58
C TRP A 218 21.49 -10.05 3.30
N THR A 219 20.51 -10.94 3.08
CA THR A 219 20.44 -12.25 3.74
C THR A 219 21.42 -13.26 3.15
N GLY A 220 21.84 -13.07 1.90
CA GLY A 220 22.72 -13.98 1.17
C GLY A 220 22.03 -15.28 0.74
N VAL A 221 20.70 -15.32 0.76
CA VAL A 221 19.87 -16.48 0.36
C VAL A 221 18.72 -16.02 -0.52
N GLU A 222 18.24 -16.92 -1.36
CA GLU A 222 17.00 -16.74 -2.13
C GLU A 222 15.80 -16.78 -1.17
N LEU A 223 14.83 -15.90 -1.40
CA LEU A 223 13.65 -15.72 -0.56
C LEU A 223 12.37 -15.75 -1.40
N GLU A 224 11.27 -16.15 -0.77
CA GLU A 224 9.94 -16.01 -1.33
C GLU A 224 9.28 -14.78 -0.71
N SER A 225 8.68 -13.93 -1.55
CA SER A 225 7.89 -12.80 -1.06
C SER A 225 6.57 -13.31 -0.52
N THR A 226 6.26 -12.99 0.74
CA THR A 226 4.99 -13.34 1.38
C THR A 226 3.96 -12.23 1.22
N ASP A 227 4.19 -11.07 1.82
CA ASP A 227 3.21 -9.99 1.74
C ASP A 227 3.77 -8.59 2.09
N ILE A 228 3.06 -7.55 1.65
CA ILE A 228 3.16 -6.18 2.15
C ILE A 228 1.83 -5.81 2.80
N TYR A 229 1.80 -5.70 4.12
CA TYR A 229 0.56 -5.43 4.85
C TYR A 229 -0.11 -4.09 4.52
N GLY A 230 0.68 -3.07 4.17
CA GLY A 230 0.23 -1.70 3.93
C GLY A 230 0.95 -0.69 4.81
N MET A 231 0.56 0.58 4.71
CA MET A 231 1.16 1.69 5.43
C MET A 231 0.36 1.96 6.71
N ARG A 232 0.88 1.51 7.85
CA ARG A 232 0.26 1.77 9.15
C ARG A 232 0.55 3.18 9.63
N ARG A 233 -0.50 3.90 10.05
CA ARG A 233 -0.44 5.20 10.71
C ARG A 233 -0.83 5.04 12.17
N TYR A 234 0.12 5.37 13.02
CA TYR A 234 -0.08 5.40 14.46
C TYR A 234 -0.24 6.85 14.95
N GLU A 235 -1.31 7.09 15.69
CA GLU A 235 -1.60 8.43 16.23
C GLU A 235 -1.21 8.55 17.71
N LYS A 236 -1.40 9.74 18.28
CA LYS A 236 -1.00 10.04 19.64
C LYS A 236 -1.60 9.05 20.64
N GLY A 237 -0.73 8.42 21.42
CA GLY A 237 -1.11 7.44 22.44
C GLY A 237 -1.04 5.99 21.95
N ALA A 238 -0.79 5.76 20.66
CA ALA A 238 -0.49 4.44 20.13
C ALA A 238 0.81 3.90 20.75
N ARG A 239 0.81 2.59 21.01
CA ARG A 239 1.90 1.82 21.60
C ARG A 239 1.95 0.48 20.89
N LEU A 240 3.17 0.07 20.58
CA LEU A 240 3.47 -1.24 20.03
C LEU A 240 4.29 -1.99 21.07
N LEU A 241 3.82 -3.16 21.51
CA LEU A 241 4.58 -4.04 22.38
C LEU A 241 5.73 -4.66 21.57
N SER A 242 6.86 -4.87 22.25
CA SER A 242 7.97 -5.66 21.68
C SER A 242 7.45 -7.06 21.35
N HIS A 243 7.71 -7.49 20.12
CA HIS A 243 7.29 -8.78 19.59
C HIS A 243 8.37 -9.31 18.63
N VAL A 244 8.26 -10.59 18.31
CA VAL A 244 9.04 -11.28 17.29
C VAL A 244 8.07 -11.65 16.16
N ASP A 245 8.49 -11.44 14.92
CA ASP A 245 7.70 -11.87 13.78
C ASP A 245 7.46 -13.38 13.78
N ARG A 246 6.34 -13.80 13.19
CA ARG A 246 5.89 -15.20 13.23
C ARG A 246 6.86 -16.12 12.49
N GLU A 247 7.49 -17.04 13.22
CA GLU A 247 8.50 -17.99 12.70
C GLU A 247 7.95 -18.91 11.60
N GLU A 248 6.63 -19.16 11.61
CA GLU A 248 5.98 -20.02 10.63
C GLU A 248 5.81 -19.37 9.27
N THR A 249 5.83 -18.03 9.19
CA THR A 249 5.51 -17.29 7.96
C THR A 249 6.55 -16.27 7.54
N HIS A 250 7.48 -15.87 8.41
CA HIS A 250 8.46 -14.82 8.12
C HIS A 250 9.89 -15.31 8.36
N ALA A 251 10.72 -15.19 7.31
CA ALA A 251 12.17 -15.39 7.41
C ALA A 251 12.89 -14.05 7.64
N ALA A 252 12.49 -13.00 6.93
CA ALA A 252 13.03 -11.65 7.02
C ALA A 252 11.90 -10.64 6.84
N SER A 253 12.00 -9.52 7.53
CA SER A 253 11.02 -8.43 7.48
C SER A 253 11.69 -7.11 7.14
N LEU A 254 10.94 -6.22 6.50
CA LEU A 254 11.38 -4.88 6.16
C LEU A 254 10.41 -3.86 6.75
N ILE A 255 10.96 -2.89 7.47
CA ILE A 255 10.20 -1.74 7.99
C ILE A 255 10.63 -0.50 7.23
N ILE A 256 9.68 0.19 6.62
CA ILE A 256 9.90 1.44 5.90
C ILE A 256 9.19 2.56 6.66
N ASN A 257 9.96 3.54 7.12
CA ASN A 257 9.40 4.75 7.72
C ASN A 257 9.05 5.74 6.61
N VAL A 258 7.76 5.80 6.25
CA VAL A 258 7.27 6.61 5.13
C VAL A 258 7.17 8.10 5.50
N ALA A 259 6.58 8.40 6.67
CA ALA A 259 6.36 9.76 7.12
C ALA A 259 6.25 9.84 8.65
N GLN A 260 6.66 10.97 9.21
CA GLN A 260 6.39 11.35 10.61
C GLN A 260 5.91 12.80 10.63
N HIS A 261 4.59 12.98 10.72
CA HIS A 261 3.96 14.30 10.83
C HIS A 261 3.56 14.56 12.29
N ASP A 262 3.77 15.79 12.75
CA ASP A 262 3.29 16.29 14.05
C ASP A 262 3.71 15.47 15.30
N ALA A 263 4.77 14.66 15.17
CA ALA A 263 5.36 13.95 16.28
C ALA A 263 6.11 14.96 17.17
N THR A 264 5.76 15.03 18.46
CA THR A 264 6.46 15.90 19.42
C THR A 264 7.91 15.50 19.59
N ASP A 265 8.20 14.21 19.48
CA ASP A 265 9.52 13.61 19.48
C ASP A 265 9.57 12.56 18.35
N PRO A 266 10.72 12.33 17.70
CA PRO A 266 10.86 11.26 16.72
C PRO A 266 10.41 9.94 17.33
N TRP A 267 9.58 9.17 16.62
CA TRP A 267 9.21 7.83 17.08
C TRP A 267 10.32 6.85 16.68
N PRO A 268 11.10 6.31 17.65
CA PRO A 268 12.16 5.38 17.32
C PRO A 268 11.60 3.99 17.02
N VAL A 269 12.21 3.31 16.06
CA VAL A 269 12.12 1.86 15.93
C VAL A 269 13.33 1.27 16.64
N GLU A 270 13.09 0.47 17.66
CA GLU A 270 14.13 -0.22 18.42
C GLU A 270 14.17 -1.69 17.99
N VAL A 271 15.30 -2.12 17.46
CA VAL A 271 15.54 -3.52 17.08
C VAL A 271 16.56 -4.09 18.05
N TYR A 272 16.16 -5.13 18.77
CA TYR A 272 17.03 -5.83 19.72
C TYR A 272 17.55 -7.10 19.07
N ASP A 273 18.86 -7.16 18.87
CA ASP A 273 19.52 -8.40 18.48
C ASP A 273 19.68 -9.29 19.72
N HIS A 274 19.15 -10.50 19.63
CA HIS A 274 19.20 -11.52 20.68
C HIS A 274 19.97 -12.77 20.23
N ALA A 275 20.72 -12.69 19.12
CA ALA A 275 21.55 -13.76 18.58
C ALA A 275 22.81 -14.06 19.43
#